data_AF-A0A9W6FTW2-F1
#
_entry.id   AF-A0A9W6FTW2-F1
#
_cell.length_a   1.000
_cell.length_b   1.000
_cell.length_c   1.000
_cell.angle_alpha   90.00
_cell.angle_beta   90.00
_cell.angle_gamma   90.00
#
_symmetry.space_group_name_H-M   'P 1'
#
loop_
_entity.id
_entity.type
_entity.pdbx_description
1 polymer ?
#
loop_
_entity_poly.entity_id
_entity_poly.type
_entity_poly.pdbx_seq_one_letter_code
_entity_poly.pdbx_strand_id
1 'polypeptide(L)'
;MRRLHPLSDEVCRSLFILNACLEMKGKRKGPTFHQILDQWLNSGLTTEKDLAAWIEENYPKISLHSRQFDRARRRADAFRAQGIWAAGLNQNPPSSGIGFACPRLLFGKGTLTADQLWAGIFNSRKSKLIQPDEDWVVALRSLLSSTRSLGMGLASSLGTKTYDLVTVYAQHSRSPLFLVLPFAIEDPGASRESVRLPDPSSPYLMISCLTRAANCSRADRMVCRDRILAFLTDLHWVLEIRSEGNLWKILEQQQSLRPRMQWVMKPERRRSRTEGNFLLMEKFPRWSMGFSLNHLSDPRDIPPTETSSGISVGPPVQNGSGHEARHLPGPSGIEAREKISWKSYLFHYTRPCPGPWPNQDYQDYLLSLLQNDPLAGHTALDTLIHILRDTHLRGSSRLVRGSDAAISFSSTPPHELNTIRQWNPALIRWTFEPYGLAIDRKLLKTLGARPAIYAKSDIYDRLRDSDRFRFQRNDPLHCSWKHEREWRLPGDLSLGEIPQKDFFVFVPSLEDARKLTLNVASHPPIVIIPFVRPVA
;
A
#
# COMPACT_ATOMS: atom_id res chain seq x y z
N MET A 1 3.44 -8.47 25.36
CA MET A 1 2.99 -9.76 24.74
C MET A 1 2.31 -10.74 25.71
N ARG A 2 1.66 -10.25 26.77
CA ARG A 2 1.05 -11.07 27.84
C ARG A 2 -0.10 -12.00 27.41
N ARG A 3 -0.50 -11.95 26.13
CA ARG A 3 -1.61 -12.71 25.54
C ARG A 3 -1.14 -13.96 24.76
N LEU A 4 0.16 -14.09 24.53
CA LEU A 4 0.77 -15.26 23.90
C LEU A 4 1.45 -16.12 24.95
N HIS A 5 1.23 -17.43 24.86
CA HIS A 5 1.94 -18.44 25.63
C HIS A 5 2.80 -19.27 24.67
N PRO A 6 4.13 -19.01 24.63
CA PRO A 6 5.05 -19.83 23.85
C PRO A 6 4.90 -21.30 24.25
N LEU A 7 4.77 -22.18 23.26
CA LEU A 7 4.74 -23.61 23.52
C LEU A 7 6.16 -24.10 23.80
N SER A 8 6.30 -25.19 24.57
CA SER A 8 7.61 -25.82 24.78
C SER A 8 8.21 -26.26 23.44
N ASP A 9 9.53 -26.40 23.40
CA ASP A 9 10.24 -26.77 22.17
C ASP A 9 9.79 -28.13 21.62
N GLU A 10 9.53 -29.10 22.51
CA GLU A 10 9.01 -30.42 22.14
C GLU A 10 7.62 -30.33 21.52
N VAL A 11 6.71 -29.56 22.15
CA VAL A 11 5.35 -29.34 21.63
C VAL A 11 5.38 -28.60 20.30
N CYS A 12 6.23 -27.58 20.16
CA CYS A 12 6.44 -26.88 18.89
C CYS A 12 6.90 -27.84 17.79
N ARG A 13 7.87 -28.71 18.09
CA ARG A 13 8.39 -29.68 17.12
C ARG A 13 7.30 -30.64 16.65
N SER A 14 6.56 -31.24 17.57
CA SER A 14 5.44 -32.15 17.24
C SER A 14 4.34 -31.43 16.45
N LEU A 15 3.99 -30.20 16.81
CA LEU A 15 3.05 -29.36 16.05
C LEU A 15 3.52 -29.13 14.61
N PHE A 16 4.82 -28.85 14.40
CA PHE A 16 5.35 -28.63 13.06
C PHE A 16 5.39 -29.92 12.22
N ILE A 17 5.58 -31.08 12.86
CA ILE A 17 5.44 -32.38 12.18
C ILE A 17 4.00 -32.55 11.72
N LEU A 18 3.01 -32.32 12.59
CA LEU A 18 1.59 -32.38 12.22
C LEU A 18 1.26 -31.42 11.08
N ASN A 19 1.76 -30.18 11.15
CA ASN A 19 1.62 -29.20 10.08
C ASN A 19 2.19 -29.70 8.74
N ALA A 20 3.39 -30.29 8.75
CA ALA A 20 4.00 -30.84 7.54
C ALA A 20 3.23 -32.04 6.99
N CYS A 21 2.68 -32.90 7.86
CA CYS A 21 1.78 -33.99 7.44
C CYS A 21 0.54 -33.45 6.72
N LEU A 22 -0.07 -32.39 7.26
CA LEU A 22 -1.22 -31.72 6.65
C LEU A 22 -0.85 -31.10 5.30
N GLU A 23 0.30 -30.42 5.19
CA GLU A 23 0.79 -29.84 3.93
C GLU A 23 0.93 -30.91 2.84
N MET A 24 1.53 -32.06 3.17
CA MET A 24 1.79 -33.16 2.24
C MET A 24 0.52 -33.83 1.72
N LYS A 25 -0.56 -33.85 2.51
CA LYS A 25 -1.85 -34.45 2.15
C LYS A 25 -2.81 -33.47 1.48
N GLY A 26 -2.41 -32.21 1.33
CA GLY A 26 -3.17 -31.16 0.67
C GLY A 26 -3.73 -30.13 1.65
N LYS A 27 -3.79 -28.88 1.17
CA LYS A 27 -4.16 -27.73 2.00
C LYS A 27 -5.57 -27.85 2.56
N ARG A 28 -5.76 -27.43 3.81
CA ARG A 28 -7.04 -27.47 4.53
C ARG A 28 -7.64 -26.07 4.64
N LYS A 29 -8.97 -25.95 4.69
CA LYS A 29 -9.62 -24.68 5.03
C LYS A 29 -9.15 -24.23 6.41
N GLY A 30 -8.93 -22.92 6.60
CA GLY A 30 -8.42 -22.35 7.85
C GLY A 30 -9.06 -22.89 9.13
N PRO A 31 -10.40 -22.92 9.27
CA PRO A 31 -11.05 -23.43 10.47
C PRO A 31 -10.73 -24.90 10.74
N THR A 32 -10.82 -25.75 9.71
CA THR A 32 -10.49 -27.18 9.82
C THR A 32 -9.03 -27.37 10.19
N PHE A 33 -8.13 -26.60 9.59
CA PHE A 33 -6.70 -26.61 9.92
C PHE A 33 -6.47 -26.31 11.41
N HIS A 34 -7.03 -25.19 11.92
CA HIS A 34 -6.88 -24.82 13.32
C HIS A 34 -7.57 -25.77 14.28
N GLN A 35 -8.72 -26.35 13.91
CA GLN A 35 -9.40 -27.35 14.73
C GLN A 35 -8.54 -28.59 14.95
N ILE A 36 -7.87 -29.09 13.90
CA ILE A 36 -6.97 -30.26 14.01
C ILE A 36 -5.82 -29.94 14.96
N LEU A 37 -5.19 -28.77 14.81
CA LEU A 37 -4.08 -28.36 15.68
C LEU A 37 -4.52 -28.17 17.14
N ASP A 38 -5.70 -27.58 17.36
CA ASP A 38 -6.25 -27.38 18.70
C ASP A 38 -6.61 -28.71 19.37
N GLN A 39 -7.19 -29.67 18.64
CA GLN A 39 -7.48 -31.00 19.18
C GLN A 39 -6.21 -31.73 19.61
N TRP A 40 -5.14 -31.64 18.81
CA TRP A 40 -3.86 -32.21 19.20
C TRP A 40 -3.30 -31.54 20.46
N LEU A 41 -3.28 -30.21 20.53
CA LEU A 41 -2.80 -29.48 21.71
C LEU A 41 -3.59 -29.80 22.99
N ASN A 42 -4.91 -30.01 22.88
CA ASN A 42 -5.75 -30.35 24.02
C ASN A 42 -5.75 -31.85 24.38
N SER A 43 -5.05 -32.70 23.61
CA SER A 43 -4.95 -34.14 23.92
C SER A 43 -4.04 -34.45 25.11
N GLY A 44 -3.21 -33.49 25.54
CA GLY A 44 -2.19 -33.70 26.57
C GLY A 44 -0.95 -34.46 26.08
N LEU A 45 -0.93 -34.88 24.81
CA LEU A 45 0.18 -35.59 24.20
C LEU A 45 1.27 -34.59 23.77
N THR A 46 2.50 -34.81 24.22
CA THR A 46 3.63 -33.92 23.93
C THR A 46 4.67 -34.56 23.02
N THR A 47 4.76 -35.89 23.02
CA THR A 47 5.84 -36.59 22.32
C THR A 47 5.51 -36.88 20.87
N GLU A 48 6.57 -37.09 20.09
CA GLU A 48 6.45 -37.43 18.67
C GLU A 48 5.82 -38.81 18.44
N LYS A 49 6.09 -39.78 19.34
CA LYS A 49 5.50 -41.12 19.29
C LYS A 49 3.99 -41.05 19.48
N ASP A 50 3.57 -40.23 20.44
CA ASP A 50 2.15 -40.00 20.71
C ASP A 50 1.45 -39.32 19.53
N LEU A 51 2.13 -38.38 18.86
CA LEU A 51 1.60 -37.73 17.68
C LEU A 51 1.31 -38.72 16.55
N ALA A 52 2.20 -39.68 16.28
CA ALA A 52 1.99 -40.66 15.22
C ALA A 52 0.74 -41.52 15.49
N ALA A 53 0.63 -42.07 16.71
CA ALA A 53 -0.53 -42.85 17.13
C ALA A 53 -1.83 -42.02 17.08
N TRP A 54 -1.78 -40.77 17.55
CA TRP A 54 -2.91 -39.86 17.54
C TRP A 54 -3.40 -39.54 16.12
N ILE A 55 -2.48 -39.33 15.16
CA ILE A 55 -2.83 -39.12 13.74
C ILE A 55 -3.50 -40.36 13.16
N GLU A 56 -2.98 -41.56 13.44
CA GLU A 56 -3.55 -42.82 12.95
C GLU A 56 -4.97 -43.04 13.45
N GLU A 57 -5.22 -42.76 14.73
CA GLU A 57 -6.53 -42.91 15.36
C GLU A 57 -7.54 -41.86 14.88
N ASN A 58 -7.17 -40.58 14.93
CA ASN A 58 -8.13 -39.48 14.74
C ASN A 58 -8.23 -39.02 13.28
N TYR A 59 -7.16 -39.22 12.51
CA TYR A 59 -7.01 -38.69 11.16
C TYR A 59 -6.32 -39.70 10.22
N PRO A 60 -6.87 -40.92 10.03
CA PRO A 60 -6.21 -41.98 9.27
C PRO A 60 -5.88 -41.58 7.82
N LYS A 61 -6.70 -40.69 7.22
CA LYS A 61 -6.44 -40.13 5.88
C LYS A 61 -5.21 -39.22 5.79
N ILE A 62 -4.74 -38.71 6.93
CA ILE A 62 -3.54 -37.89 7.06
C ILE A 62 -2.32 -38.73 7.47
N SER A 63 -2.54 -39.95 7.99
CA SER A 63 -1.44 -40.87 8.34
C SER A 63 -0.48 -41.07 7.16
N LEU A 64 0.80 -41.11 7.52
CA LEU A 64 1.93 -41.16 6.62
C LEU A 64 2.70 -42.44 6.86
N HIS A 65 3.11 -43.11 5.78
CA HIS A 65 4.10 -44.19 5.91
C HIS A 65 5.44 -43.61 6.40
N SER A 66 6.27 -44.45 7.03
CA SER A 66 7.52 -44.06 7.70
C SER A 66 8.37 -43.03 6.91
N ARG A 67 8.64 -43.27 5.62
CA ARG A 67 9.42 -42.33 4.78
C ARG A 67 8.80 -40.93 4.66
N GLN A 68 7.47 -40.85 4.58
CA GLN A 68 6.76 -39.59 4.50
C GLN A 68 6.75 -38.87 5.86
N PHE A 69 6.65 -39.62 6.96
CA PHE A 69 6.76 -39.07 8.31
C PHE A 69 8.17 -38.52 8.57
N ASP A 70 9.23 -39.19 8.11
CA ASP A 70 10.61 -38.66 8.17
C ASP A 70 10.79 -37.37 7.37
N ARG A 71 10.08 -37.25 6.23
CA ARG A 71 10.05 -35.99 5.47
C ARG A 71 9.34 -34.89 6.27
N ALA A 72 8.27 -35.21 6.99
CA ALA A 72 7.58 -34.26 7.87
C ALA A 72 8.48 -33.82 9.04
N ARG A 73 9.23 -34.74 9.67
CA ARG A 73 10.27 -34.42 10.67
C ARG A 73 11.30 -33.44 10.14
N ARG A 74 11.93 -33.74 8.99
CA ARG A 74 12.92 -32.83 8.37
C ARG A 74 12.32 -31.45 8.07
N ARG A 75 11.04 -31.39 7.66
CA ARG A 75 10.35 -30.12 7.42
C ARG A 75 10.13 -29.35 8.73
N ALA A 76 9.74 -30.03 9.81
CA ALA A 76 9.59 -29.44 11.13
C ALA A 76 10.91 -28.89 11.70
N ASP A 77 12.00 -29.65 11.56
CA ASP A 77 13.32 -29.21 11.98
C ASP A 77 13.79 -27.99 11.15
N ALA A 78 13.45 -27.94 9.86
CA ALA A 78 13.70 -26.77 9.03
C ALA A 78 12.92 -25.52 9.47
N PHE A 79 11.70 -25.65 10.01
CA PHE A 79 10.96 -24.51 10.59
C PHE A 79 11.72 -23.95 11.80
N ARG A 80 12.13 -24.83 12.71
CA ARG A 80 12.88 -24.46 13.91
C ARG A 80 14.22 -23.80 13.55
N ALA A 81 14.95 -24.36 12.59
CA ALA A 81 16.19 -23.79 12.08
C ALA A 81 16.01 -22.38 11.47
N GLN A 82 14.82 -22.06 10.97
CA GLN A 82 14.46 -20.72 10.48
C GLN A 82 14.03 -19.75 11.59
N GLY A 83 14.07 -20.19 12.86
CA GLY A 83 13.63 -19.42 14.02
C GLY A 83 12.10 -19.30 14.13
N ILE A 84 11.35 -20.22 13.51
CA ILE A 84 9.90 -20.25 13.60
C ILE A 84 9.50 -21.00 14.88
N TRP A 85 8.60 -20.40 15.65
CA TRP A 85 8.04 -20.95 16.88
C TRP A 85 6.50 -20.92 16.83
N ALA A 86 5.85 -21.59 17.78
CA ALA A 86 4.40 -21.57 17.93
C ALA A 86 3.99 -21.12 19.34
N ALA A 87 2.87 -20.40 19.43
CA ALA A 87 2.31 -19.97 20.70
C ALA A 87 0.79 -20.14 20.72
N GLY A 88 0.28 -20.61 21.85
CA GLY A 88 -1.14 -20.56 22.16
C GLY A 88 -1.56 -19.14 22.55
N LEU A 89 -2.83 -18.84 22.36
CA LEU A 89 -3.45 -17.64 22.93
C LEU A 89 -3.99 -17.98 24.31
N ASN A 90 -3.59 -17.19 25.32
CA ASN A 90 -4.09 -17.34 26.70
C ASN A 90 -5.61 -17.27 26.79
N GLN A 91 -6.21 -16.57 25.84
CA GLN A 91 -7.64 -16.38 25.74
C GLN A 91 -8.02 -16.21 24.27
N ASN A 92 -9.17 -16.75 23.86
CA ASN A 92 -9.64 -16.63 22.48
C ASN A 92 -9.88 -15.16 22.13
N PRO A 93 -9.49 -14.71 20.93
CA PRO A 93 -9.91 -13.41 20.44
C PRO A 93 -11.42 -13.40 20.23
N PRO A 94 -12.06 -12.22 20.31
CA PRO A 94 -13.48 -12.04 20.00
C PRO A 94 -13.91 -12.75 18.70
N SER A 95 -14.97 -13.57 18.78
CA SER A 95 -15.56 -14.30 17.64
C SER A 95 -16.67 -13.49 17.00
N SER A 96 -16.47 -12.92 15.81
CA SER A 96 -17.30 -11.84 15.23
C SER A 96 -18.76 -12.15 14.91
N GLY A 97 -19.37 -13.21 15.44
CA GLY A 97 -20.71 -13.70 15.08
C GLY A 97 -20.80 -14.22 13.63
N ILE A 98 -19.88 -13.77 12.77
CA ILE A 98 -19.63 -14.20 11.41
C ILE A 98 -18.83 -15.52 11.45
N GLY A 99 -19.45 -16.63 11.88
CA GLY A 99 -19.09 -18.03 11.58
C GLY A 99 -17.66 -18.56 11.80
N PHE A 100 -16.71 -17.74 12.27
CA PHE A 100 -15.29 -18.07 12.32
C PHE A 100 -14.72 -17.75 13.70
N ALA A 101 -14.46 -18.78 14.50
CA ALA A 101 -13.65 -18.67 15.71
C ALA A 101 -12.23 -18.24 15.34
N CYS A 102 -11.66 -17.32 16.11
CA CYS A 102 -10.27 -16.95 15.89
C CYS A 102 -9.34 -18.12 16.17
N PRO A 103 -8.18 -18.19 15.50
CA PRO A 103 -7.20 -19.25 15.73
C PRO A 103 -6.67 -19.15 17.16
N ARG A 104 -6.65 -20.28 17.89
CA ARG A 104 -6.07 -20.39 19.24
C ARG A 104 -4.55 -20.51 19.24
N LEU A 105 -3.99 -20.77 18.07
CA LEU A 105 -2.59 -21.05 17.86
C LEU A 105 -2.06 -20.13 16.75
N LEU A 106 -0.91 -19.52 17.01
CA LEU A 106 -0.21 -18.66 16.07
C LEU A 106 1.23 -19.15 15.89
N PHE A 107 1.76 -18.91 14.70
CA PHE A 107 3.14 -19.19 14.33
C PHE A 107 3.90 -17.87 14.33
N GLY A 108 5.06 -17.83 14.98
CA GLY A 108 5.86 -16.63 15.16
C GLY A 108 7.27 -16.78 14.64
N LYS A 109 7.92 -15.66 14.35
CA LYS A 109 9.35 -15.55 14.02
C LYS A 109 9.88 -14.23 14.55
N GLY A 110 11.10 -14.24 15.09
CA GLY A 110 11.70 -13.07 15.75
C GLY A 110 11.51 -13.11 17.28
N THR A 111 11.77 -11.98 17.93
CA THR A 111 11.94 -11.93 19.39
C THR A 111 10.67 -11.48 20.09
N LEU A 112 10.28 -12.24 21.12
CA LEU A 112 9.12 -11.96 21.95
C LEU A 112 9.53 -11.05 23.13
N THR A 113 9.37 -9.73 23.03
CA THR A 113 9.63 -8.81 24.15
C THR A 113 8.42 -8.75 25.09
N ALA A 114 8.56 -9.26 26.32
CA ALA A 114 7.45 -9.44 27.27
C ALA A 114 6.74 -8.13 27.64
N ASP A 115 7.50 -7.06 27.86
CA ASP A 115 7.02 -5.79 28.44
C ASP A 115 6.81 -4.64 27.45
N GLN A 116 7.00 -4.90 26.15
CA GLN A 116 6.76 -3.90 25.13
C GLN A 116 5.25 -3.62 24.99
N LEU A 117 4.87 -2.35 25.15
CA LEU A 117 3.55 -1.84 24.77
C LEU A 117 3.47 -1.71 23.24
N TRP A 118 2.39 -2.23 22.66
CA TRP A 118 2.18 -2.23 21.21
C TRP A 118 1.00 -1.36 20.80
N ALA A 119 1.28 -0.33 19.98
CA ALA A 119 0.26 0.49 19.35
C ALA A 119 -0.15 -0.10 18.00
N GLY A 120 -1.41 -0.54 17.88
CA GLY A 120 -2.00 -1.01 16.62
C GLY A 120 -2.66 0.13 15.86
N ILE A 121 -2.31 0.30 14.59
CA ILE A 121 -2.84 1.38 13.75
C ILE A 121 -3.88 0.85 12.79
N PHE A 122 -5.10 1.36 12.85
CA PHE A 122 -6.25 0.89 12.09
C PHE A 122 -6.78 1.97 11.17
N ASN A 123 -6.95 1.61 9.90
CA ASN A 123 -7.48 2.50 8.88
C ASN A 123 -8.22 1.68 7.82
N SER A 124 -9.39 2.14 7.40
CA SER A 124 -10.12 1.49 6.31
C SER A 124 -9.35 1.59 4.99
N ARG A 125 -9.60 0.65 4.08
CA ARG A 125 -8.93 0.61 2.77
C ARG A 125 -9.08 1.96 2.03
N LYS A 126 -7.96 2.45 1.50
CA LYS A 126 -7.86 3.71 0.76
C LYS A 126 -7.82 3.50 -0.74
N SER A 127 -7.98 4.59 -1.49
CA SER A 127 -7.72 4.63 -2.92
C SER A 127 -6.29 4.20 -3.23
N LYS A 128 -6.05 3.79 -4.48
CA LYS A 128 -4.70 3.44 -4.94
C LYS A 128 -3.77 4.66 -4.93
N LEU A 129 -4.32 5.83 -5.28
CA LEU A 129 -3.65 7.12 -5.20
C LEU A 129 -3.90 7.70 -3.80
N ILE A 130 -2.82 8.07 -3.13
CA ILE A 130 -2.84 8.70 -1.80
C ILE A 130 -2.28 10.10 -1.98
N GLN A 131 -2.99 11.12 -1.49
CA GLN A 131 -2.42 12.45 -1.40
C GLN A 131 -1.73 12.67 -0.04
N PRO A 132 -0.55 13.33 0.01
CA PRO A 132 0.20 13.55 1.25
C PRO A 132 -0.53 14.44 2.27
N ASP A 133 -1.51 15.21 1.82
CA ASP A 133 -2.33 16.13 2.61
C ASP A 133 -3.66 15.49 3.06
N GLU A 134 -3.95 14.23 2.72
CA GLU A 134 -5.13 13.54 3.24
C GLU A 134 -5.09 13.49 4.77
N ASP A 135 -6.21 13.84 5.43
CA ASP A 135 -6.36 13.93 6.89
C ASP A 135 -5.74 12.72 7.63
N TRP A 136 -5.96 11.50 7.15
CA TRP A 136 -5.43 10.29 7.77
C TRP A 136 -3.92 10.13 7.61
N VAL A 137 -3.32 10.65 6.53
CA VAL A 137 -1.86 10.64 6.32
C VAL A 137 -1.22 11.64 7.26
N VAL A 138 -1.81 12.83 7.39
CA VAL A 138 -1.37 13.88 8.33
C VAL A 138 -1.44 13.36 9.78
N ALA A 139 -2.57 12.75 10.16
CA ALA A 139 -2.72 12.11 11.47
C ALA A 139 -1.67 11.01 11.68
N LEU A 140 -1.48 10.14 10.68
CA LEU A 140 -0.52 9.04 10.77
C LEU A 140 0.90 9.56 11.01
N ARG A 141 1.37 10.56 10.25
CA ARG A 141 2.70 11.15 10.43
C ARG A 141 2.89 11.69 11.85
N SER A 142 1.92 12.45 12.35
CA SER A 142 1.96 13.06 13.68
C SER A 142 1.97 12.02 14.81
N LEU A 143 1.20 10.95 14.66
CA LEU A 143 1.20 9.84 15.62
C LEU A 143 2.52 9.07 15.58
N LEU A 144 3.03 8.77 14.39
CA LEU A 144 4.27 8.03 14.20
C LEU A 144 5.49 8.77 14.78
N SER A 145 5.60 10.08 14.58
CA SER A 145 6.68 10.90 15.16
C SER A 145 6.70 10.86 16.69
N SER A 146 5.55 10.62 17.32
CA SER A 146 5.37 10.56 18.77
C SER A 146 5.70 9.19 19.38
N THR A 147 5.84 8.14 18.56
CA THR A 147 6.06 6.76 19.06
C THR A 147 7.34 6.61 19.88
N ARG A 148 8.42 7.31 19.45
CA ARG A 148 9.75 7.17 20.04
C ARG A 148 9.82 7.76 21.44
N SER A 149 9.20 8.93 21.67
CA SER A 149 9.15 9.55 22.99
C SER A 149 8.31 8.74 23.98
N LEU A 150 7.29 8.02 23.49
CA LEU A 150 6.41 7.19 24.31
C LEU A 150 6.98 5.79 24.60
N GLY A 151 8.15 5.43 24.05
CA GLY A 151 8.75 4.10 24.25
C GLY A 151 7.90 2.93 23.71
N MET A 152 6.95 3.20 22.82
CA MET A 152 6.01 2.21 22.31
C MET A 152 6.54 1.51 21.05
N GLY A 153 6.20 0.23 20.92
CA GLY A 153 6.40 -0.54 19.71
C GLY A 153 5.23 -0.35 18.74
N LEU A 154 5.53 -0.43 17.45
CA LEU A 154 4.56 -0.29 16.38
C LEU A 154 4.05 -1.65 15.93
N ALA A 155 2.73 -1.84 15.98
CA ALA A 155 2.08 -3.04 15.50
C ALA A 155 1.35 -2.79 14.19
N SER A 156 1.66 -3.59 13.18
CA SER A 156 1.19 -3.42 11.82
C SER A 156 1.00 -4.78 11.12
N SER A 157 0.88 -4.72 9.79
CA SER A 157 0.68 -5.82 8.87
C SER A 157 1.32 -5.45 7.52
N LEU A 158 1.07 -6.26 6.49
CA LEU A 158 1.37 -5.95 5.10
C LEU A 158 0.11 -5.99 4.20
N GLY A 159 0.20 -5.39 3.02
CA GLY A 159 -0.78 -5.53 1.94
C GLY A 159 -1.92 -4.50 1.96
N THR A 160 -1.81 -3.47 2.80
CA THR A 160 -2.60 -2.24 2.70
C THR A 160 -1.65 -1.05 2.87
N LYS A 161 -1.95 0.08 2.22
CA LYS A 161 -1.07 1.26 2.26
C LYS A 161 -0.78 1.75 3.67
N THR A 162 -1.79 1.79 4.54
CA THR A 162 -1.60 2.18 5.94
C THR A 162 -0.62 1.26 6.66
N TYR A 163 -0.80 -0.05 6.53
CA TYR A 163 0.07 -1.00 7.21
C TYR A 163 1.49 -1.00 6.63
N ASP A 164 1.61 -0.85 5.31
CA ASP A 164 2.88 -0.72 4.62
C ASP A 164 3.62 0.56 5.08
N LEU A 165 2.93 1.70 5.19
CA LEU A 165 3.49 2.97 5.71
C LEU A 165 4.01 2.82 7.14
N VAL A 166 3.21 2.24 8.06
CA VAL A 166 3.64 2.01 9.45
C VAL A 166 4.86 1.09 9.50
N THR A 167 4.89 0.05 8.67
CA THR A 167 5.99 -0.92 8.63
C THR A 167 7.28 -0.25 8.15
N VAL A 168 7.21 0.51 7.05
CA VAL A 168 8.35 1.25 6.51
C VAL A 168 8.85 2.30 7.51
N TYR A 169 7.95 3.02 8.16
CA TYR A 169 8.32 3.97 9.21
C TYR A 169 9.10 3.28 10.33
N ALA A 170 8.55 2.20 10.89
CA ALA A 170 9.18 1.49 12.00
C ALA A 170 10.58 0.96 11.63
N GLN A 171 10.74 0.43 10.41
CA GLN A 171 12.04 -0.01 9.89
C GLN A 171 13.03 1.15 9.77
N HIS A 172 12.59 2.28 9.18
CA HIS A 172 13.44 3.45 8.96
C HIS A 172 13.84 4.13 10.28
N SER A 173 12.91 4.26 11.24
CA SER A 173 13.15 4.85 12.56
C SER A 173 13.79 3.88 13.55
N ARG A 174 13.99 2.61 13.17
CA ARG A 174 14.42 1.50 14.04
C ARG A 174 13.53 1.34 15.28
N SER A 175 12.24 1.63 15.15
CA SER A 175 11.26 1.37 16.21
C SER A 175 10.98 -0.12 16.31
N PRO A 176 10.74 -0.68 17.52
CA PRO A 176 10.29 -2.07 17.66
C PRO A 176 9.05 -2.32 16.81
N LEU A 177 9.07 -3.40 16.03
CA LEU A 177 8.05 -3.68 15.03
C LEU A 177 7.39 -5.04 15.26
N PHE A 178 6.07 -5.04 15.36
CA PHE A 178 5.25 -6.24 15.46
C PHE A 178 4.35 -6.39 14.22
N LEU A 179 4.54 -7.44 13.44
CA LEU A 179 3.81 -7.70 12.20
C LEU A 179 2.86 -8.88 12.33
N VAL A 180 1.59 -8.65 11.98
CA VAL A 180 0.61 -9.72 11.75
C VAL A 180 0.49 -9.97 10.25
N LEU A 181 1.00 -11.11 9.79
CA LEU A 181 1.10 -11.44 8.38
C LEU A 181 -0.22 -12.02 7.85
N PRO A 182 -0.70 -11.59 6.67
CA PRO A 182 -1.89 -12.15 6.03
C PRO A 182 -1.60 -13.39 5.18
N PHE A 183 -0.42 -13.99 5.31
CA PHE A 183 0.07 -15.14 4.55
C PHE A 183 0.88 -16.09 5.44
N ALA A 184 1.27 -17.23 4.90
CA ALA A 184 2.02 -18.26 5.60
C ALA A 184 3.32 -17.70 6.19
N ILE A 185 3.65 -18.05 7.45
CA ILE A 185 4.86 -17.55 8.15
C ILE A 185 6.16 -17.94 7.41
N GLU A 186 6.11 -19.01 6.62
CA GLU A 186 7.21 -19.56 5.81
C GLU A 186 7.45 -18.79 4.51
N ASP A 187 6.45 -18.05 4.03
CA ASP A 187 6.48 -17.34 2.74
C ASP A 187 6.33 -15.83 2.88
N PRO A 188 7.15 -15.16 3.71
CA PRO A 188 6.88 -13.79 4.03
C PRO A 188 7.13 -12.80 2.86
N GLY A 189 7.80 -13.26 1.79
CA GLY A 189 8.09 -12.50 0.56
C GLY A 189 7.22 -12.84 -0.66
N ALA A 190 6.13 -13.60 -0.52
CA ALA A 190 5.34 -14.03 -1.68
C ALA A 190 4.57 -12.90 -2.41
N SER A 191 4.60 -11.66 -1.90
CA SER A 191 3.98 -10.50 -2.55
C SER A 191 5.05 -9.69 -3.29
N ARG A 192 5.04 -9.71 -4.63
CA ARG A 192 5.96 -8.94 -5.49
C ARG A 192 5.88 -7.41 -5.30
N GLU A 193 4.83 -6.91 -4.66
CA GLU A 193 4.59 -5.47 -4.41
C GLU A 193 4.50 -5.14 -2.90
N SER A 194 5.17 -5.88 -2.03
CA SER A 194 5.16 -5.59 -0.58
C SER A 194 6.44 -4.94 -0.07
N VAL A 195 6.30 -4.22 1.04
CA VAL A 195 7.41 -3.77 1.88
C VAL A 195 8.36 -4.93 2.16
N ARG A 196 9.67 -4.68 2.11
CA ARG A 196 10.67 -5.69 2.46
C ARG A 196 10.53 -6.06 3.92
N LEU A 197 10.83 -7.31 4.25
CA LEU A 197 10.76 -7.75 5.63
C LEU A 197 11.86 -7.09 6.47
N PRO A 198 11.65 -6.97 7.79
CA PRO A 198 12.63 -6.35 8.68
C PRO A 198 13.99 -7.05 8.62
N ASP A 199 15.06 -6.26 8.71
CA ASP A 199 16.42 -6.75 8.94
C ASP A 199 16.50 -7.42 10.32
N PRO A 200 17.10 -8.62 10.45
CA PRO A 200 17.50 -9.23 11.72
C PRO A 200 18.20 -8.30 12.72
N SER A 201 18.86 -7.23 12.27
CA SER A 201 19.52 -6.25 13.13
C SER A 201 18.57 -5.41 13.99
N SER A 202 17.27 -5.37 13.65
CA SER A 202 16.26 -4.56 14.35
C SER A 202 15.28 -5.45 15.12
N PRO A 203 14.85 -5.06 16.32
CA PRO A 203 13.91 -5.87 17.10
C PRO A 203 12.56 -5.97 16.38
N TYR A 204 12.25 -7.16 15.89
CA TYR A 204 10.97 -7.45 15.27
C TYR A 204 10.32 -8.72 15.82
N LEU A 205 9.00 -8.74 15.76
CA LEU A 205 8.18 -9.92 15.91
C LEU A 205 7.26 -10.04 14.70
N MET A 206 7.29 -11.18 14.00
CA MET A 206 6.30 -11.52 13.00
C MET A 206 5.44 -12.67 13.51
N ILE A 207 4.13 -12.61 13.26
CA ILE A 207 3.22 -13.72 13.52
C ILE A 207 2.27 -13.93 12.37
N SER A 208 1.79 -15.16 12.24
CA SER A 208 0.71 -15.54 11.34
C SER A 208 -0.14 -16.63 11.96
N CYS A 209 -1.42 -16.68 11.62
CA CYS A 209 -2.23 -17.86 11.85
C CYS A 209 -2.08 -18.91 10.74
N LEU A 210 -1.34 -18.59 9.67
CA LEU A 210 -1.24 -19.44 8.49
C LEU A 210 0.12 -20.09 8.38
N THR A 211 0.09 -21.31 7.89
CA THR A 211 1.22 -22.03 7.30
C THR A 211 0.89 -22.38 5.84
N ARG A 212 1.81 -23.00 5.11
CA ARG A 212 1.53 -23.53 3.76
C ARG A 212 0.45 -24.61 3.73
N ALA A 213 0.19 -25.26 4.87
CA ALA A 213 -0.86 -26.26 5.01
C ALA A 213 -2.27 -25.65 5.07
N ALA A 214 -2.38 -24.35 5.39
CA ALA A 214 -3.66 -23.65 5.44
C ALA A 214 -4.06 -23.05 4.08
N ASN A 215 -5.34 -23.10 3.76
CA ASN A 215 -5.97 -22.48 2.60
C ASN A 215 -7.13 -21.59 3.06
N CYS A 216 -6.93 -20.29 3.00
CA CYS A 216 -7.94 -19.28 3.31
C CYS A 216 -8.09 -18.34 2.12
N SER A 217 -9.32 -17.93 1.83
CA SER A 217 -9.56 -16.92 0.81
C SER A 217 -8.85 -15.62 1.18
N ARG A 218 -8.52 -14.78 0.19
CA ARG A 218 -7.92 -13.47 0.49
C ARG A 218 -8.80 -12.64 1.44
N ALA A 219 -10.12 -12.70 1.30
CA ALA A 219 -11.04 -11.97 2.17
C ALA A 219 -10.91 -12.43 3.62
N ASP A 220 -10.95 -13.75 3.87
CA ASP A 220 -10.87 -14.32 5.22
C ASP A 220 -9.54 -14.01 5.88
N ARG A 221 -8.43 -14.11 5.13
CA ARG A 221 -7.09 -13.81 5.66
C ARG A 221 -6.97 -12.37 6.14
N MET A 222 -7.52 -11.42 5.39
CA MET A 222 -7.48 -9.99 5.76
C MET A 222 -8.30 -9.73 7.03
N VAL A 223 -9.48 -10.34 7.16
CA VAL A 223 -10.34 -10.22 8.35
C VAL A 223 -9.68 -10.86 9.57
N CYS A 224 -9.18 -12.10 9.43
CA CYS A 224 -8.51 -12.83 10.50
C CYS A 224 -7.28 -12.07 11.00
N ARG A 225 -6.47 -11.55 10.07
CA ARG A 225 -5.31 -10.72 10.38
C ARG A 225 -5.69 -9.47 11.17
N ASP A 226 -6.70 -8.71 10.74
CA ASP A 226 -7.12 -7.50 11.45
C ASP A 226 -7.65 -7.82 12.86
N ARG A 227 -8.33 -8.97 13.06
CA ARG A 227 -8.76 -9.47 14.37
C ARG A 227 -7.58 -9.81 15.28
N ILE A 228 -6.58 -10.53 14.76
CA ILE A 228 -5.37 -10.89 15.52
C ILE A 228 -4.60 -9.63 15.92
N LEU A 229 -4.46 -8.66 15.00
CA LEU A 229 -3.80 -7.40 15.28
C LEU A 229 -4.54 -6.60 16.37
N ALA A 230 -5.85 -6.41 16.25
CA ALA A 230 -6.67 -5.73 17.27
C ALA A 230 -6.62 -6.43 18.63
N PHE A 231 -6.53 -7.76 18.62
CA PHE A 231 -6.47 -8.56 19.83
C PHE A 231 -5.15 -8.42 20.60
N LEU A 232 -4.04 -8.50 19.87
CA LEU A 232 -2.71 -8.61 20.45
C LEU A 232 -2.09 -7.26 20.83
N THR A 233 -2.61 -6.15 20.31
CA THR A 233 -2.15 -4.80 20.65
C THR A 233 -2.77 -4.27 21.94
N ASP A 234 -2.09 -3.30 22.55
CA ASP A 234 -2.44 -2.72 23.85
C ASP A 234 -3.17 -1.39 23.70
N LEU A 235 -2.79 -0.62 22.68
CA LEU A 235 -3.39 0.67 22.31
C LEU A 235 -3.85 0.63 20.86
N HIS A 236 -4.99 1.25 20.56
CA HIS A 236 -5.51 1.35 19.19
C HIS A 236 -5.48 2.79 18.71
N TRP A 237 -4.77 3.03 17.61
CA TRP A 237 -4.85 4.29 16.87
C TRP A 237 -5.79 4.11 15.68
N VAL A 238 -6.93 4.77 15.73
CA VAL A 238 -8.02 4.62 14.77
C VAL A 238 -8.05 5.87 13.90
N LEU A 239 -7.61 5.72 12.65
CA LEU A 239 -7.53 6.83 11.69
C LEU A 239 -8.89 7.08 11.04
N GLU A 240 -9.18 6.51 9.87
CA GLU A 240 -10.47 6.71 9.20
C GLU A 240 -11.18 5.37 8.98
N ILE A 241 -12.24 5.14 9.76
CA ILE A 241 -13.05 3.93 9.70
C ILE A 241 -14.44 4.23 9.13
N ARG A 242 -14.83 3.46 8.11
CA ARG A 242 -16.19 3.46 7.57
C ARG A 242 -17.10 2.66 8.50
N SER A 243 -18.33 3.13 8.72
CA SER A 243 -19.35 2.31 9.39
C SER A 243 -19.64 1.04 8.61
N GLU A 244 -20.11 0.00 9.31
CA GLU A 244 -20.49 -1.31 8.76
C GLU A 244 -19.38 -2.12 8.06
N GLY A 245 -18.19 -1.56 7.88
CA GLY A 245 -17.04 -2.25 7.32
C GLY A 245 -16.49 -3.31 8.27
N ASN A 246 -15.81 -4.32 7.72
CA ASN A 246 -15.20 -5.40 8.51
C ASN A 246 -14.30 -4.86 9.64
N LEU A 247 -13.50 -3.83 9.36
CA LEU A 247 -12.60 -3.27 10.37
C LEU A 247 -13.36 -2.59 11.51
N TRP A 248 -14.46 -1.90 11.23
CA TRP A 248 -15.32 -1.34 12.27
C TRP A 248 -15.90 -2.44 13.16
N LYS A 249 -16.48 -3.50 12.56
CA LYS A 249 -17.04 -4.66 13.28
C LYS A 249 -16.00 -5.34 14.17
N ILE A 250 -14.76 -5.47 13.68
CA ILE A 250 -13.65 -6.04 14.44
C ILE A 250 -13.31 -5.17 15.65
N LEU A 251 -13.16 -3.86 15.46
CA LEU A 251 -12.79 -2.94 16.54
C LEU A 251 -13.91 -2.80 17.56
N GLU A 252 -15.17 -2.67 17.11
CA GLU A 252 -16.36 -2.65 17.96
C GLU A 252 -16.41 -3.90 18.83
N GLN A 253 -16.27 -5.07 18.21
CA GLN A 253 -16.32 -6.32 18.96
C GLN A 253 -15.16 -6.46 19.95
N GLN A 254 -13.95 -6.10 19.52
CA GLN A 254 -12.79 -6.07 20.40
C GLN A 254 -13.05 -5.17 21.60
N GLN A 255 -13.63 -4.00 21.37
CA GLN A 255 -13.94 -3.05 22.42
C GLN A 255 -15.04 -3.54 23.36
N SER A 256 -16.09 -4.19 22.84
CA SER A 256 -17.17 -4.76 23.65
C SER A 256 -16.71 -5.89 24.57
N LEU A 257 -15.85 -6.78 24.09
CA LEU A 257 -15.44 -7.95 24.86
C LEU A 257 -14.21 -7.68 25.74
N ARG A 258 -13.22 -6.95 25.20
CA ARG A 258 -11.97 -6.65 25.88
C ARG A 258 -11.50 -5.26 25.47
N PRO A 259 -12.02 -4.21 26.12
CA PRO A 259 -11.66 -2.83 25.84
C PRO A 259 -10.15 -2.60 25.68
N ARG A 260 -9.81 -1.71 24.75
CA ARG A 260 -8.49 -1.10 24.64
C ARG A 260 -8.65 0.40 24.76
N MET A 261 -7.60 1.07 25.20
CA MET A 261 -7.53 2.52 24.99
C MET A 261 -7.50 2.75 23.47
N GLN A 262 -8.40 3.59 22.99
CA GLN A 262 -8.48 3.97 21.58
C GLN A 262 -8.27 5.48 21.45
N TRP A 263 -7.41 5.84 20.52
CA TRP A 263 -7.22 7.19 20.05
C TRP A 263 -7.81 7.30 18.67
N VAL A 264 -8.91 8.01 18.58
CA VAL A 264 -9.75 8.04 17.40
C VAL A 264 -9.64 9.40 16.74
N MET A 265 -9.23 9.43 15.47
CA MET A 265 -9.19 10.67 14.72
C MET A 265 -10.61 11.23 14.60
N LYS A 266 -10.82 12.46 15.05
CA LYS A 266 -12.11 13.15 15.03
C LYS A 266 -12.03 14.28 14.00
N PRO A 267 -12.44 14.06 12.74
CA PRO A 267 -12.50 15.14 11.77
C PRO A 267 -13.57 16.16 12.18
N GLU A 268 -13.43 17.41 11.72
CA GLU A 268 -14.40 18.48 12.01
C GLU A 268 -15.81 18.16 11.51
N ARG A 269 -15.92 17.40 10.41
CA ARG A 269 -17.19 17.01 9.81
C ARG A 269 -17.33 15.49 9.74
N ARG A 270 -18.51 15.00 10.14
CA ARG A 270 -18.91 13.60 9.98
C ARG A 270 -19.06 13.27 8.49
N ARG A 271 -18.37 12.23 8.01
CA ARG A 271 -18.36 11.79 6.61
C ARG A 271 -18.47 10.27 6.58
N SER A 272 -18.97 9.70 5.48
CA SER A 272 -19.07 8.22 5.32
C SER A 272 -17.74 7.48 5.53
N ARG A 273 -16.61 8.13 5.22
CA ARG A 273 -15.25 7.58 5.42
C ARG A 273 -14.80 7.49 6.90
N THR A 274 -15.43 8.27 7.77
CA THR A 274 -15.10 8.39 9.22
C THR A 274 -16.28 8.07 10.12
N GLU A 275 -17.42 7.66 9.56
CA GLU A 275 -18.65 7.37 10.31
C GLU A 275 -18.40 6.36 11.43
N GLY A 276 -17.58 5.34 11.18
CA GLY A 276 -17.21 4.35 12.17
C GLY A 276 -16.42 4.93 13.35
N ASN A 277 -15.70 6.04 13.17
CA ASN A 277 -14.99 6.71 14.26
C ASN A 277 -15.97 7.31 15.27
N PHE A 278 -16.98 8.03 14.78
CA PHE A 278 -18.01 8.63 15.63
C PHE A 278 -18.77 7.55 16.39
N LEU A 279 -19.18 6.48 15.71
CA LEU A 279 -19.85 5.34 16.35
C LEU A 279 -19.00 4.68 17.44
N LEU A 280 -17.68 4.53 17.24
CA LEU A 280 -16.79 3.98 18.27
C LEU A 280 -16.72 4.90 19.51
N MET A 281 -16.56 6.21 19.30
CA MET A 281 -16.52 7.19 20.39
C MET A 281 -17.87 7.29 21.15
N GLU A 282 -18.98 7.27 20.42
CA GLU A 282 -20.34 7.31 21.00
C GLU A 282 -20.64 6.04 21.81
N LYS A 283 -20.26 4.87 21.29
CA LYS A 283 -20.54 3.57 21.93
C LYS A 283 -19.59 3.25 23.09
N PHE A 284 -18.35 3.73 23.05
CA PHE A 284 -17.31 3.41 24.05
C PHE A 284 -16.60 4.65 24.61
N PRO A 285 -17.32 5.66 25.14
CA PRO A 285 -16.74 6.96 25.49
C PRO A 285 -15.69 6.92 26.60
N ARG A 286 -15.70 5.88 27.45
CA ARG A 286 -14.69 5.68 28.51
C ARG A 286 -13.32 5.25 27.99
N TRP A 287 -13.29 4.68 26.79
CA TRP A 287 -12.09 4.05 26.25
C TRP A 287 -11.64 4.68 24.93
N SER A 288 -12.52 5.40 24.26
CA SER A 288 -12.28 6.00 22.95
C SER A 288 -12.18 7.51 23.05
N MET A 289 -10.95 8.02 23.01
CA MET A 289 -10.65 9.44 23.09
C MET A 289 -10.45 10.00 21.68
N GLY A 290 -11.19 11.06 21.35
CA GLY A 290 -11.08 11.75 20.08
C GLY A 290 -9.89 12.70 20.05
N PHE A 291 -9.14 12.75 18.95
CA PHE A 291 -8.12 13.77 18.70
C PHE A 291 -8.38 14.48 17.37
N SER A 292 -8.06 15.77 17.29
CA SER A 292 -8.21 16.58 16.06
C SER A 292 -6.85 16.97 15.50
N LEU A 293 -6.77 17.08 14.17
CA LEU A 293 -5.54 17.47 13.47
C LEU A 293 -5.03 18.86 13.86
N ASN A 294 -5.94 19.79 14.17
CA ASN A 294 -5.59 21.17 14.54
C ASN A 294 -4.83 21.26 15.87
N HIS A 295 -4.91 20.22 16.71
CA HIS A 295 -4.30 20.17 18.05
C HIS A 295 -3.02 19.31 18.09
N LEU A 296 -2.65 18.63 16.99
CA LEU A 296 -1.46 17.75 16.98
C LEU A 296 -0.11 18.51 16.96
N SER A 297 -0.12 19.83 17.07
CA SER A 297 1.09 20.66 17.15
C SER A 297 1.55 20.96 18.59
N ASP A 298 0.74 20.65 19.63
CA ASP A 298 1.15 20.75 21.03
C ASP A 298 1.58 19.37 21.58
N PRO A 299 2.85 19.19 22.02
CA PRO A 299 3.32 17.94 22.62
C PRO A 299 2.53 17.50 23.87
N ARG A 300 1.77 18.40 24.50
CA ARG A 300 0.92 18.11 25.68
C ARG A 300 -0.42 17.49 25.31
N ASP A 301 -0.82 17.58 24.04
CA ASP A 301 -2.01 16.91 23.50
C ASP A 301 -1.71 15.44 23.10
N ILE A 302 -0.46 15.01 23.27
CA ILE A 302 0.01 13.61 23.16
C ILE A 302 -0.05 12.98 24.58
N PRO A 303 -0.51 11.71 24.80
CA PRO A 303 -1.01 11.35 26.12
C PRO A 303 0.14 11.31 27.15
N PRO A 304 -0.14 11.57 28.44
CA PRO A 304 0.83 11.25 29.48
C PRO A 304 1.02 9.73 29.56
N THR A 305 2.25 9.27 29.34
CA THR A 305 2.71 7.98 29.87
C THR A 305 2.90 8.16 31.37
N GLU A 306 2.11 7.47 32.19
CA GLU A 306 2.38 7.36 33.63
C GLU A 306 3.72 6.65 33.84
N THR A 307 4.80 7.42 33.89
CA THR A 307 6.10 7.11 34.50
C THR A 307 6.97 8.35 34.35
N SER A 308 6.81 9.29 35.29
CA SER A 308 7.67 10.46 35.42
C SER A 308 8.94 10.10 36.17
N SER A 309 10.11 10.41 35.59
CA SER A 309 11.23 10.98 36.34
C SER A 309 12.15 11.80 35.43
N GLY A 310 12.07 13.12 35.65
CA GLY A 310 13.00 14.21 35.36
C GLY A 310 14.09 14.07 34.29
N ILE A 311 13.89 14.76 33.16
CA ILE A 311 14.99 15.40 32.41
C ILE A 311 14.51 16.80 31.98
N SER A 312 15.23 17.83 32.41
CA SER A 312 15.04 19.22 31.98
C SER A 312 15.66 19.40 30.60
N VAL A 313 14.86 19.80 29.60
CA VAL A 313 15.32 20.21 28.28
C VAL A 313 15.07 21.70 28.14
N GLY A 314 16.11 22.44 27.73
CA GLY A 314 16.16 23.90 27.65
C GLY A 314 15.14 24.53 26.68
N PRO A 315 15.10 25.87 26.63
CA PRO A 315 13.99 26.61 26.06
C PRO A 315 13.88 26.43 24.54
N PRO A 316 12.66 26.53 23.99
CA PRO A 316 12.43 26.43 22.56
C PRO A 316 13.02 27.64 21.83
N VAL A 317 13.71 27.37 20.72
CA VAL A 317 14.09 28.37 19.73
C VAL A 317 12.81 29.01 19.19
N GLN A 318 12.70 30.32 19.36
CA GLN A 318 11.60 31.11 18.82
C GLN A 318 11.64 31.05 17.29
N ASN A 319 10.64 30.41 16.69
CA ASN A 319 10.38 30.55 15.26
C ASN A 319 9.82 31.95 15.03
N GLY A 320 10.63 32.77 14.35
CA GLY A 320 10.27 34.11 13.89
C GLY A 320 9.00 34.06 13.03
N SER A 321 8.03 34.85 13.47
CA SER A 321 6.89 35.32 12.72
C SER A 321 7.31 36.15 11.50
N GLY A 322 6.59 35.98 10.40
CA GLY A 322 6.55 36.99 9.33
C GLY A 322 7.26 36.60 8.04
N HIS A 323 6.73 35.60 7.31
CA HIS A 323 6.93 35.58 5.86
C HIS A 323 5.92 36.54 5.22
N GLU A 324 6.32 37.80 5.09
CA GLU A 324 5.80 38.67 4.04
C GLU A 324 5.86 37.92 2.71
N ALA A 325 4.74 37.90 2.00
CA ALA A 325 4.63 37.35 0.66
C ALA A 325 5.55 38.13 -0.28
N ARG A 326 6.81 37.70 -0.39
CA ARG A 326 7.71 38.15 -1.44
C ARG A 326 7.03 37.85 -2.77
N HIS A 327 6.71 38.91 -3.52
CA HIS A 327 6.29 38.80 -4.91
C HIS A 327 7.36 38.03 -5.69
N LEU A 328 7.14 36.73 -5.86
CA LEU A 328 7.91 35.92 -6.78
C LEU A 328 7.64 36.44 -8.20
N PRO A 329 8.68 36.68 -9.01
CA PRO A 329 8.49 37.06 -10.41
C PRO A 329 7.61 36.02 -11.12
N GLY A 330 6.67 36.47 -11.94
CA GLY A 330 5.82 35.60 -12.74
C GLY A 330 6.66 34.68 -13.64
N PRO A 331 6.18 33.46 -13.96
CA PRO A 331 6.96 32.52 -14.76
C PRO A 331 7.34 33.15 -16.11
N SER A 332 8.63 33.29 -16.36
CA SER A 332 9.18 33.72 -17.65
C SER A 332 8.94 32.62 -18.69
N GLY A 333 8.40 32.95 -19.86
CA GLY A 333 8.19 31.98 -20.95
C GLY A 333 6.77 31.42 -21.09
N ILE A 334 5.73 32.15 -20.64
CA ILE A 334 4.35 31.82 -21.00
C ILE A 334 4.12 32.18 -22.47
N GLU A 335 3.89 31.18 -23.33
CA GLU A 335 3.52 31.43 -24.72
C GLU A 335 2.02 31.69 -24.88
N ALA A 336 1.69 32.66 -25.73
CA ALA A 336 0.30 32.96 -26.08
C ALA A 336 -0.31 31.81 -26.90
N ARG A 337 -1.39 31.22 -26.37
CA ARG A 337 -2.14 30.08 -26.96
C ARG A 337 -2.49 30.28 -28.44
N GLU A 338 -2.76 31.52 -28.85
CA GLU A 338 -3.18 31.91 -30.20
C GLU A 338 -2.08 31.75 -31.26
N LYS A 339 -0.81 31.71 -30.84
CA LYS A 339 0.35 31.60 -31.75
C LYS A 339 0.72 30.15 -32.08
N ILE A 340 0.11 29.18 -31.40
CA ILE A 340 0.49 27.77 -31.52
C ILE A 340 -0.22 27.12 -32.70
N SER A 341 0.56 26.63 -33.67
CA SER A 341 0.05 25.73 -34.72
C SER A 341 -0.17 24.32 -34.16
N TRP A 342 -1.31 24.09 -33.50
CA TRP A 342 -1.63 22.81 -32.82
C TRP A 342 -1.47 21.57 -33.70
N LYS A 343 -1.74 21.68 -35.00
CA LYS A 343 -1.60 20.58 -35.97
C LYS A 343 -0.15 20.17 -36.21
N SER A 344 0.82 21.01 -35.86
CA SER A 344 2.26 20.72 -35.98
C SER A 344 2.77 19.81 -34.88
N TYR A 345 2.01 19.59 -33.80
CA TYR A 345 2.46 18.85 -32.62
C TYR A 345 1.76 17.49 -32.46
N LEU A 346 2.37 16.65 -31.62
CA LEU A 346 1.74 15.49 -30.97
C LEU A 346 1.85 15.66 -29.45
N PHE A 347 0.83 15.20 -28.73
CA PHE A 347 0.63 15.48 -27.31
C PHE A 347 0.79 14.22 -26.48
N HIS A 348 1.73 14.22 -25.54
CA HIS A 348 1.81 13.22 -24.49
C HIS A 348 1.13 13.76 -23.25
N TYR A 349 -0.06 13.24 -22.95
CA TYR A 349 -0.80 13.57 -21.74
C TYR A 349 -0.31 12.71 -20.58
N THR A 350 0.07 13.40 -19.50
CA THR A 350 0.44 12.78 -18.24
C THR A 350 -0.81 12.36 -17.46
N ARG A 351 -0.62 11.44 -16.53
CA ARG A 351 -1.69 10.81 -15.75
C ARG A 351 -1.12 10.38 -14.40
N PRO A 352 -1.94 10.27 -13.34
CA PRO A 352 -1.45 9.88 -12.03
C PRO A 352 -0.76 8.51 -12.06
N CYS A 353 0.26 8.34 -11.21
CA CYS A 353 1.00 7.11 -11.03
C CYS A 353 0.75 6.54 -9.62
N PRO A 354 -0.28 5.68 -9.42
CA PRO A 354 -0.56 5.13 -8.11
C PRO A 354 0.51 4.11 -7.71
N GLY A 355 1.40 4.48 -6.79
CA GLY A 355 2.57 3.67 -6.40
C GLY A 355 3.89 4.30 -6.83
N PRO A 356 5.01 3.57 -6.77
CA PRO A 356 6.33 4.13 -7.04
C PRO A 356 6.47 4.57 -8.50
N TRP A 357 7.35 5.55 -8.75
CA TRP A 357 7.82 5.85 -10.11
C TRP A 357 8.54 4.64 -10.73
N PRO A 358 8.68 4.56 -12.07
CA PRO A 358 9.34 3.43 -12.74
C PRO A 358 10.76 3.10 -12.22
N ASN A 359 11.46 4.10 -11.70
CA ASN A 359 12.82 4.02 -11.15
C ASN A 359 12.89 4.19 -9.63
N GLN A 360 11.75 4.12 -8.93
CA GLN A 360 11.68 4.32 -7.48
C GLN A 360 11.36 2.99 -6.77
N ASP A 361 12.01 2.72 -5.64
CA ASP A 361 11.65 1.58 -4.80
C ASP A 361 10.30 1.81 -4.08
N TYR A 362 9.58 0.74 -3.79
CA TYR A 362 8.31 0.82 -3.08
C TYR A 362 8.46 1.44 -1.68
N GLN A 363 9.53 1.12 -0.95
CA GLN A 363 9.79 1.69 0.38
C GLN A 363 10.12 3.18 0.28
N ASP A 364 10.90 3.59 -0.72
CA ASP A 364 11.24 5.00 -0.95
C ASP A 364 9.98 5.83 -1.25
N TYR A 365 9.05 5.27 -2.02
CA TYR A 365 7.73 5.88 -2.24
C TYR A 365 6.92 6.06 -0.96
N LEU A 366 6.92 5.05 -0.08
CA LEU A 366 6.19 5.14 1.19
C LEU A 366 6.86 6.14 2.15
N LEU A 367 8.20 6.20 2.14
CA LEU A 367 8.95 7.20 2.92
C LEU A 367 8.67 8.62 2.42
N SER A 368 8.59 8.86 1.11
CA SER A 368 8.29 10.20 0.59
C SER A 368 6.91 10.71 1.04
N LEU A 369 5.91 9.82 1.13
CA LEU A 369 4.60 10.14 1.72
C LEU A 369 4.71 10.51 3.22
N LEU A 370 5.51 9.76 3.99
CA LEU A 370 5.73 9.99 5.42
C LEU A 370 6.57 11.24 5.69
N GLN A 371 7.46 11.61 4.78
CA GLN A 371 8.29 12.80 4.85
C GLN A 371 7.58 14.04 4.31
N ASN A 372 6.35 13.88 3.81
CA ASN A 372 5.57 14.95 3.18
C ASN A 372 6.31 15.60 2.00
N ASP A 373 6.97 14.78 1.17
CA ASP A 373 7.59 15.27 -0.06
C ASP A 373 6.51 15.94 -0.95
N PRO A 374 6.74 17.17 -1.45
CA PRO A 374 5.75 17.92 -2.24
C PRO A 374 5.23 17.23 -3.50
N LEU A 375 5.94 16.21 -4.00
CA LEU A 375 5.60 15.43 -5.20
C LEU A 375 5.22 13.99 -4.88
N ALA A 376 5.15 13.57 -3.60
CA ALA A 376 4.77 12.21 -3.21
C ALA A 376 3.31 11.85 -3.52
N GLY A 377 2.48 12.82 -3.89
CA GLY A 377 1.09 12.57 -4.31
C GLY A 377 0.94 11.87 -5.65
N HIS A 378 2.00 11.87 -6.47
CA HIS A 378 2.06 11.21 -7.77
C HIS A 378 0.86 11.54 -8.68
N THR A 379 0.41 12.80 -8.64
CA THR A 379 -0.65 13.32 -9.49
C THR A 379 -0.19 13.39 -10.95
N ALA A 380 -1.09 13.78 -11.86
CA ALA A 380 -0.71 14.02 -13.26
C ALA A 380 0.34 15.15 -13.38
N LEU A 381 0.19 16.23 -12.62
CA LEU A 381 1.18 17.30 -12.57
C LEU A 381 2.51 16.81 -11.98
N ASP A 382 2.49 16.04 -10.89
CA ASP A 382 3.73 15.49 -10.32
C ASP A 382 4.43 14.55 -11.31
N THR A 383 3.66 13.82 -12.13
CA THR A 383 4.20 12.98 -13.21
C THR A 383 4.87 13.83 -14.30
N LEU A 384 4.26 14.95 -14.71
CA LEU A 384 4.88 15.89 -15.64
C LEU A 384 6.18 16.47 -15.07
N ILE A 385 6.16 16.91 -13.82
CA ILE A 385 7.36 17.42 -13.13
C ILE A 385 8.44 16.34 -13.06
N HIS A 386 8.07 15.10 -12.75
CA HIS A 386 9.01 13.97 -12.69
C HIS A 386 9.64 13.69 -14.06
N ILE A 387 8.85 13.65 -15.15
CA ILE A 387 9.36 13.48 -16.53
C ILE A 387 10.37 14.57 -16.89
N LEU A 388 10.08 15.83 -16.54
CA LEU A 388 10.97 16.96 -16.84
C LEU A 388 12.24 16.93 -15.98
N ARG A 389 12.16 16.48 -14.72
CA ARG A 389 13.34 16.27 -13.85
C ARG A 389 14.21 15.11 -14.33
N ASP A 390 13.60 13.99 -14.69
CA ASP A 390 14.28 12.79 -15.20
C ASP A 390 14.82 13.02 -16.63
N THR A 391 14.31 14.04 -17.33
CA THR A 391 14.58 14.36 -18.75
C THR A 391 14.28 13.20 -19.70
N HIS A 392 13.46 12.24 -19.27
CA HIS A 392 13.12 11.05 -20.04
C HIS A 392 11.61 10.82 -20.03
N LEU A 393 11.08 10.56 -21.23
CA LEU A 393 9.75 10.01 -21.39
C LEU A 393 9.90 8.51 -21.62
N ARG A 394 9.46 7.70 -20.65
CA ARG A 394 9.67 6.25 -20.67
C ARG A 394 8.52 5.53 -21.39
N GLY A 395 8.87 4.65 -22.31
CA GLY A 395 7.93 3.75 -22.97
C GLY A 395 7.41 2.68 -22.01
N SER A 396 6.22 2.15 -22.30
CA SER A 396 5.63 1.06 -21.50
C SER A 396 4.97 0.03 -22.39
N SER A 397 5.13 -1.25 -22.05
CA SER A 397 4.42 -2.36 -22.69
C SER A 397 3.09 -2.70 -21.99
N ARG A 398 2.77 -2.08 -20.84
CA ARG A 398 1.64 -2.47 -19.99
C ARG A 398 0.26 -2.39 -20.67
N LEU A 399 0.09 -1.45 -21.61
CA LEU A 399 -1.14 -1.28 -22.40
C LEU A 399 -0.90 -1.51 -23.90
N VAL A 400 0.28 -2.03 -24.26
CA VAL A 400 0.64 -2.41 -25.62
C VAL A 400 0.56 -3.93 -25.71
N ARG A 401 0.02 -4.46 -26.82
CA ARG A 401 0.01 -5.90 -27.00
C ARG A 401 1.40 -6.39 -27.38
N GLY A 402 1.92 -7.35 -26.60
CA GLY A 402 3.27 -7.87 -26.77
C GLY A 402 4.18 -7.41 -25.62
N SER A 403 5.48 -7.45 -25.85
CA SER A 403 6.52 -7.03 -24.89
C SER A 403 7.17 -5.70 -25.27
N ASP A 404 6.90 -5.18 -26.47
CA ASP A 404 7.49 -3.94 -26.98
C ASP A 404 7.00 -2.73 -26.18
N ALA A 405 7.93 -2.01 -25.58
CA ALA A 405 7.66 -0.74 -24.91
C ALA A 405 7.45 0.36 -25.96
N ALA A 406 6.42 1.18 -25.77
CA ALA A 406 6.19 2.35 -26.60
C ALA A 406 5.67 3.52 -25.78
N ILE A 407 5.94 4.74 -26.26
CA ILE A 407 5.35 5.98 -25.78
C ILE A 407 4.13 6.29 -26.65
N SER A 408 2.99 6.49 -26.00
CA SER A 408 1.77 6.94 -26.66
C SER A 408 1.71 8.47 -26.70
N PHE A 409 1.40 9.01 -27.86
CA PHE A 409 1.01 10.39 -28.10
C PHE A 409 -0.39 10.43 -28.71
N SER A 410 -1.07 11.57 -28.59
CA SER A 410 -2.30 11.86 -29.33
C SER A 410 -2.06 12.99 -30.31
N SER A 411 -2.76 12.97 -31.45
CA SER A 411 -2.83 14.13 -32.34
C SER A 411 -3.97 15.10 -31.99
N THR A 412 -4.77 14.79 -30.97
CA THR A 412 -5.84 15.63 -30.45
C THR A 412 -5.27 16.66 -29.47
N PRO A 413 -5.45 17.97 -29.71
CA PRO A 413 -4.86 19.02 -28.89
C PRO A 413 -5.58 19.19 -27.54
N PRO A 414 -4.94 19.82 -26.53
CA PRO A 414 -5.49 19.87 -25.17
C PRO A 414 -6.80 20.67 -25.05
N HIS A 415 -7.07 21.59 -25.97
CA HIS A 415 -8.35 22.30 -25.99
C HIS A 415 -9.53 21.44 -26.47
N GLU A 416 -9.24 20.29 -27.10
CA GLU A 416 -10.23 19.28 -27.48
C GLU A 416 -10.27 18.12 -26.47
N LEU A 417 -9.58 18.21 -25.33
CA LEU A 417 -9.42 17.10 -24.38
C LEU A 417 -10.75 16.50 -23.91
N ASN A 418 -11.78 17.32 -23.71
CA ASN A 418 -13.12 16.87 -23.32
C ASN A 418 -13.79 15.95 -24.35
N THR A 419 -13.33 15.93 -25.61
CA THR A 419 -13.87 15.07 -26.67
C THR A 419 -13.31 13.65 -26.64
N ILE A 420 -12.16 13.44 -25.99
CA ILE A 420 -11.44 12.14 -25.96
C ILE A 420 -11.25 11.59 -24.54
N ARG A 421 -11.48 12.41 -23.51
CA ARG A 421 -11.32 12.02 -22.11
C ARG A 421 -12.55 11.26 -21.64
N GLN A 422 -12.32 10.06 -21.12
CA GLN A 422 -13.37 9.21 -20.56
C GLN A 422 -12.90 8.56 -19.25
N TRP A 423 -13.84 8.26 -18.36
CA TRP A 423 -13.54 7.51 -17.15
C TRP A 423 -13.30 6.04 -17.51
N ASN A 424 -12.20 5.48 -17.03
CA ASN A 424 -11.90 4.05 -17.19
C ASN A 424 -12.15 3.33 -15.87
N PRO A 425 -13.27 2.58 -15.72
CA PRO A 425 -13.61 1.89 -14.48
C PRO A 425 -12.59 0.83 -14.08
N ALA A 426 -12.00 0.12 -15.05
CA ALA A 426 -11.02 -0.94 -14.78
C ALA A 426 -9.71 -0.39 -14.20
N LEU A 427 -9.32 0.82 -14.61
CA LEU A 427 -8.12 1.50 -14.12
C LEU A 427 -8.42 2.51 -12.99
N ILE A 428 -9.71 2.80 -12.74
CA ILE A 428 -10.19 3.77 -11.73
C ILE A 428 -9.51 5.14 -11.93
N ARG A 429 -9.50 5.62 -13.18
CA ARG A 429 -8.90 6.90 -13.56
C ARG A 429 -9.46 7.40 -14.89
N TRP A 430 -9.25 8.68 -15.18
CA TRP A 430 -9.48 9.25 -16.51
C TRP A 430 -8.42 8.76 -17.51
N THR A 431 -8.80 8.63 -18.78
CA THR A 431 -7.86 8.24 -19.86
C THR A 431 -6.78 9.29 -20.09
N PHE A 432 -7.15 10.57 -20.00
CA PHE A 432 -6.29 11.73 -20.13
C PHE A 432 -6.53 12.72 -18.99
N GLU A 433 -5.48 13.44 -18.59
CA GLU A 433 -5.57 14.58 -17.68
C GLU A 433 -5.03 15.85 -18.38
N PRO A 434 -5.42 17.07 -17.97
CA PRO A 434 -5.09 18.31 -18.66
C PRO A 434 -3.64 18.79 -18.43
N TYR A 435 -2.71 17.85 -18.38
CA TYR A 435 -1.29 18.08 -18.14
C TYR A 435 -0.47 17.28 -19.15
N GLY A 436 0.57 17.85 -19.72
CA GLY A 436 1.43 17.10 -20.62
C GLY A 436 2.47 17.94 -21.33
N LEU A 437 3.04 17.32 -22.35
CA LEU A 437 4.01 17.93 -23.25
C LEU A 437 3.58 17.74 -24.70
N ALA A 438 3.92 18.72 -25.53
CA ALA A 438 3.68 18.73 -26.95
C ALA A 438 5.03 18.76 -27.66
N ILE A 439 5.28 17.83 -28.58
CA ILE A 439 6.53 17.75 -29.34
C ILE A 439 6.20 17.86 -30.82
N ASP A 440 7.07 18.55 -31.57
CA ASP A 440 6.93 18.70 -33.02
C ASP A 440 6.76 17.33 -33.70
N ARG A 441 5.73 17.25 -34.54
CA ARG A 441 5.32 16.02 -35.19
C ARG A 441 6.34 15.57 -36.23
N LYS A 442 7.03 16.48 -36.91
CA LYS A 442 8.05 16.12 -37.90
C LYS A 442 9.25 15.51 -37.18
N LEU A 443 9.68 16.10 -36.07
CA LEU A 443 10.73 15.55 -35.21
C LEU A 443 10.37 14.13 -34.73
N LEU A 444 9.18 13.95 -34.13
CA LEU A 444 8.76 12.63 -33.67
C LEU A 444 8.68 11.60 -34.80
N LYS A 445 8.26 12.00 -36.02
CA LYS A 445 8.28 11.11 -37.18
C LYS A 445 9.71 10.69 -37.56
N THR A 446 10.67 11.60 -37.53
CA THR A 446 12.08 11.28 -37.78
C THR A 446 12.61 10.29 -36.77
N LEU A 447 12.19 10.42 -35.50
CA LEU A 447 12.51 9.49 -34.40
C LEU A 447 11.77 8.14 -34.48
N GLY A 448 10.88 7.95 -35.46
CA GLY A 448 10.17 6.67 -35.66
C GLY A 448 8.74 6.62 -35.13
N ALA A 449 8.20 7.74 -34.63
CA ALA A 449 6.79 7.77 -34.22
C ALA A 449 5.86 7.57 -35.42
N ARG A 450 4.85 6.71 -35.28
CA ARG A 450 3.88 6.37 -36.33
C ARG A 450 2.46 6.29 -35.76
N PRO A 451 1.41 6.48 -36.58
CA PRO A 451 0.03 6.26 -36.14
C PRO A 451 -0.19 4.82 -35.67
N ALA A 452 -1.02 4.66 -34.65
CA ALA A 452 -1.48 3.36 -34.18
C ALA A 452 -2.27 2.61 -35.28
N ILE A 453 -2.13 1.29 -35.32
CA ILE A 453 -2.84 0.39 -36.22
C ILE A 453 -4.06 -0.13 -35.48
N TYR A 454 -5.23 0.41 -35.82
CA TYR A 454 -6.50 0.00 -35.23
C TYR A 454 -7.09 -1.19 -35.99
N ALA A 455 -6.99 -2.38 -35.41
CA ALA A 455 -7.45 -3.61 -36.05
C ALA A 455 -8.04 -4.60 -35.04
N LYS A 456 -8.72 -5.63 -35.56
CA LYS A 456 -9.19 -6.77 -34.77
C LYS A 456 -8.01 -7.61 -34.26
N SER A 457 -8.26 -8.41 -33.24
CA SER A 457 -7.23 -9.17 -32.52
C SER A 457 -6.47 -10.17 -33.40
N ASP A 458 -7.14 -10.74 -34.40
CA ASP A 458 -6.62 -11.70 -35.38
C ASP A 458 -5.62 -11.10 -36.38
N ILE A 459 -5.60 -9.77 -36.54
CA ILE A 459 -4.67 -9.08 -37.42
C ILE A 459 -3.27 -8.95 -36.79
N TYR A 460 -3.16 -9.01 -35.47
CA TYR A 460 -1.89 -8.78 -34.76
C TYR A 460 -0.77 -9.71 -35.24
N ASP A 461 -1.06 -11.01 -35.36
CA ASP A 461 -0.06 -12.01 -35.74
C ASP A 461 0.39 -11.86 -37.21
N ARG A 462 -0.41 -11.14 -38.02
CA ARG A 462 -0.12 -10.81 -39.42
C ARG A 462 0.68 -9.53 -39.58
N LEU A 463 0.83 -8.72 -38.52
CA LEU A 463 1.68 -7.54 -38.53
C LEU A 463 3.15 -7.96 -38.49
N ARG A 464 3.98 -7.23 -39.25
CA ARG A 464 5.44 -7.29 -39.14
C ARG A 464 5.84 -6.95 -37.70
N ASP A 465 6.88 -7.60 -37.18
CA ASP A 465 7.35 -7.37 -35.80
C ASP A 465 7.64 -5.89 -35.54
N SER A 466 8.26 -5.22 -36.51
CA SER A 466 8.54 -3.77 -36.47
C SER A 466 7.30 -2.88 -36.39
N ASP A 467 6.09 -3.40 -36.63
CA ASP A 467 4.82 -2.67 -36.56
C ASP A 467 3.95 -3.09 -35.38
N ARG A 468 4.30 -4.18 -34.67
CA ARG A 468 3.45 -4.74 -33.59
C ARG A 468 3.26 -3.77 -32.43
N PHE A 469 4.28 -2.97 -32.10
CA PHE A 469 4.17 -1.93 -31.08
C PHE A 469 3.06 -0.91 -31.38
N ARG A 470 2.65 -0.75 -32.64
CA ARG A 470 1.61 0.19 -33.10
C ARG A 470 0.20 -0.37 -32.93
N PHE A 471 0.03 -1.67 -32.68
CA PHE A 471 -1.28 -2.31 -32.66
C PHE A 471 -2.15 -1.80 -31.50
N GLN A 472 -3.35 -1.32 -31.83
CA GLN A 472 -4.39 -0.98 -30.86
C GLN A 472 -5.66 -1.76 -31.20
N ARG A 473 -6.16 -2.55 -30.24
CA ARG A 473 -7.35 -3.36 -30.47
C ARG A 473 -8.55 -2.47 -30.79
N ASN A 474 -9.18 -2.71 -31.94
CA ASN A 474 -10.38 -2.00 -32.36
C ASN A 474 -11.42 -3.01 -32.85
N ASP A 475 -12.39 -3.27 -31.99
CA ASP A 475 -13.49 -4.21 -32.23
C ASP A 475 -14.83 -3.53 -31.87
N PRO A 476 -15.34 -2.62 -32.71
CA PRO A 476 -16.66 -2.02 -32.53
C PRO A 476 -17.73 -3.13 -32.57
N LEU A 477 -18.74 -3.20 -31.68
CA LEU A 477 -19.31 -2.25 -30.70
C LEU A 477 -18.67 -2.26 -29.30
N HIS A 478 -17.71 -3.14 -29.04
CA HIS A 478 -17.20 -3.40 -27.69
C HIS A 478 -15.99 -2.54 -27.30
N CYS A 479 -15.22 -2.06 -28.29
CA CYS A 479 -13.92 -1.43 -28.05
C CYS A 479 -13.52 -0.54 -29.24
N SER A 480 -13.72 0.78 -29.14
CA SER A 480 -13.32 1.75 -30.17
C SER A 480 -12.44 2.86 -29.59
N TRP A 481 -11.14 2.84 -29.94
CA TRP A 481 -10.13 3.80 -29.47
C TRP A 481 -9.69 4.79 -30.57
N LYS A 482 -10.30 4.73 -31.76
CA LYS A 482 -9.93 5.57 -32.91
C LYS A 482 -10.05 7.07 -32.63
N HIS A 483 -10.95 7.46 -31.73
CA HIS A 483 -11.17 8.85 -31.34
C HIS A 483 -9.96 9.47 -30.63
N GLU A 484 -9.10 8.68 -29.98
CA GLU A 484 -7.88 9.17 -29.32
C GLU A 484 -6.79 9.59 -30.33
N ARG A 485 -6.93 9.19 -31.60
CA ARG A 485 -6.00 9.47 -32.69
C ARG A 485 -4.53 9.25 -32.28
N GLU A 486 -4.28 8.06 -31.74
CA GLU A 486 -3.04 7.66 -31.09
C GLU A 486 -1.87 7.52 -32.09
N TRP A 487 -0.70 7.98 -31.66
CA TRP A 487 0.59 7.76 -32.28
C TRP A 487 1.50 7.03 -31.27
N ARG A 488 2.39 6.18 -31.76
CA ARG A 488 3.36 5.47 -30.92
C ARG A 488 4.77 5.66 -31.40
N LEU A 489 5.67 5.87 -30.45
CA LEU A 489 7.12 5.87 -30.62
C LEU A 489 7.67 4.64 -29.88
N PRO A 490 8.46 3.76 -30.52
CA PRO A 490 9.04 2.61 -29.84
C PRO A 490 10.16 3.04 -28.88
N GLY A 491 10.23 2.41 -27.71
CA GLY A 491 11.25 2.69 -26.70
C GLY A 491 11.01 3.95 -25.87
N ASP A 492 12.10 4.47 -25.29
CA ASP A 492 12.14 5.69 -24.48
C ASP A 492 12.54 6.90 -25.33
N LEU A 493 12.27 8.10 -24.84
CA LEU A 493 12.63 9.37 -25.49
C LEU A 493 13.38 10.26 -24.50
N SER A 494 14.62 10.62 -24.84
CA SER A 494 15.40 11.63 -24.13
C SER A 494 14.91 13.03 -24.49
N LEU A 495 14.37 13.75 -23.52
CA LEU A 495 13.92 15.14 -23.69
C LEU A 495 15.10 16.12 -23.71
N GLY A 496 16.24 15.75 -23.09
CA GLY A 496 17.45 16.57 -23.09
C GLY A 496 18.06 16.78 -24.48
N GLU A 497 17.74 15.89 -25.44
CA GLU A 497 18.21 15.96 -26.83
C GLU A 497 17.26 16.75 -27.74
N ILE A 498 16.08 17.14 -27.24
CA ILE A 498 15.09 17.88 -28.01
C ILE A 498 15.34 19.38 -27.84
N PRO A 499 15.53 20.14 -28.94
CA PRO A 499 15.65 21.59 -28.85
C PRO A 499 14.40 22.20 -28.21
N GLN A 500 14.57 23.18 -27.30
CA GLN A 500 13.46 23.81 -26.59
C GLN A 500 12.40 24.46 -27.49
N LYS A 501 12.76 24.81 -28.73
CA LYS A 501 11.81 25.33 -29.73
C LYS A 501 10.89 24.26 -30.32
N ASP A 502 11.25 22.99 -30.21
CA ASP A 502 10.56 21.86 -30.83
C ASP A 502 9.62 21.15 -29.84
N PHE A 503 9.52 21.62 -28.60
CA PHE A 503 8.54 21.14 -27.64
C PHE A 503 8.13 22.21 -26.62
N PHE A 504 6.93 22.05 -26.05
CA PHE A 504 6.46 22.86 -24.94
C PHE A 504 5.65 22.00 -23.95
N VAL A 505 5.43 22.51 -22.76
CA VAL A 505 4.59 21.86 -21.74
C VAL A 505 3.28 22.62 -21.58
N PHE A 506 2.22 21.92 -21.21
CA PHE A 506 0.91 22.54 -20.98
C PHE A 506 0.29 22.13 -19.66
N VAL A 507 -0.35 23.10 -19.00
CA VAL A 507 -0.97 22.98 -17.68
C VAL A 507 -2.28 23.78 -17.64
N PRO A 508 -3.24 23.49 -16.75
CA PRO A 508 -4.55 24.11 -16.79
C PRO A 508 -4.64 25.47 -16.08
N SER A 509 -3.68 25.80 -15.22
CA SER A 509 -3.71 27.04 -14.43
C SER A 509 -2.33 27.68 -14.25
N LEU A 510 -2.33 28.95 -13.84
CA LEU A 510 -1.12 29.67 -13.47
C LEU A 510 -0.47 29.10 -12.19
N GLU A 511 -1.28 28.56 -11.27
CA GLU A 511 -0.79 27.90 -10.06
C GLU A 511 0.02 26.65 -10.41
N ASP A 512 -0.49 25.83 -11.32
CA ASP A 512 0.23 24.64 -11.81
C ASP A 512 1.51 25.01 -12.54
N ALA A 513 1.49 26.08 -13.35
CA ALA A 513 2.69 26.60 -14.02
C ALA A 513 3.76 27.05 -13.01
N ARG A 514 3.34 27.71 -11.92
CA ARG A 514 4.24 28.08 -10.81
C ARG A 514 4.79 26.85 -10.09
N LYS A 515 3.93 25.87 -9.75
CA LYS A 515 4.38 24.62 -9.12
C LYS A 515 5.41 23.90 -9.99
N LEU A 516 5.18 23.84 -11.31
CA LEU A 516 6.12 23.24 -12.27
C LEU A 516 7.46 23.98 -12.28
N THR A 517 7.44 25.31 -12.45
CA THR A 517 8.63 26.18 -12.46
C THR A 517 9.46 26.04 -11.19
N LEU A 518 8.82 26.03 -10.01
CA LEU A 518 9.50 25.86 -8.73
C LEU A 518 10.21 24.51 -8.57
N ASN A 519 9.80 23.51 -9.36
CA ASN A 519 10.28 22.14 -9.21
C ASN A 519 11.20 21.69 -10.34
N VAL A 520 11.40 22.44 -11.43
CA VAL A 520 12.21 21.99 -12.57
C VAL A 520 13.32 23.01 -12.86
N ALA A 521 14.57 22.55 -13.02
CA ALA A 521 15.71 23.43 -13.26
C ALA A 521 15.70 24.06 -14.66
N SER A 522 15.39 23.27 -15.69
CA SER A 522 15.21 23.76 -17.06
C SER A 522 13.75 24.11 -17.31
N HIS A 523 13.49 25.30 -17.81
CA HIS A 523 12.13 25.81 -17.99
C HIS A 523 11.75 25.68 -19.48
N PRO A 524 11.10 24.59 -19.92
CA PRO A 524 10.54 24.56 -21.27
C PRO A 524 9.47 25.65 -21.41
N PRO A 525 9.16 26.10 -22.63
CA PRO A 525 8.02 26.98 -22.87
C PRO A 525 6.75 26.39 -22.22
N ILE A 526 6.01 27.20 -21.46
CA ILE A 526 4.81 26.77 -20.74
C ILE A 526 3.59 27.41 -21.39
N VAL A 527 2.58 26.59 -21.67
CA VAL A 527 1.30 27.04 -22.22
C VAL A 527 0.19 26.74 -21.22
N ILE A 528 -0.51 27.79 -20.79
CA ILE A 528 -1.66 27.62 -19.89
C ILE A 528 -2.91 27.37 -20.75
N ILE A 529 -3.57 26.24 -20.53
CA ILE A 529 -4.76 25.81 -21.27
C ILE A 529 -5.88 25.57 -20.26
N PRO A 530 -6.72 26.59 -19.97
CA PRO A 530 -7.81 26.45 -19.01
C PRO A 530 -8.67 25.23 -19.32
N PHE A 531 -8.83 24.37 -18.32
CA PHE A 531 -9.62 23.16 -18.43
C PHE A 531 -10.88 23.28 -17.57
N VAL A 532 -12.03 23.43 -18.23
CA VAL A 532 -13.32 23.40 -17.56
C VAL A 532 -13.75 21.94 -17.48
N ARG A 533 -13.85 21.43 -16.25
CA ARG A 533 -14.44 20.12 -16.01
C ARG A 533 -15.92 20.20 -16.39
N PRO A 534 -16.45 19.27 -17.20
CA PRO A 534 -17.89 19.19 -17.38
C PRO A 534 -18.54 19.01 -16.01
N VAL A 535 -19.61 19.77 -15.74
CA VAL A 535 -20.41 19.62 -14.53
C VAL A 535 -20.90 18.18 -14.50
N ALA A 536 -20.54 17.45 -13.43
CA ALA A 536 -20.86 16.05 -13.26
C ALA A 536 -22.31 15.83 -12.85
#